data_AF-A0A6G0XU89-F1
#
_entry.id   AF-A0A6G0XU89-F1
#
_cell.length_a   1.000
_cell.length_b   1.000
_cell.length_c   1.000
_cell.angle_alpha   90.00
_cell.angle_beta   90.00
_cell.angle_gamma   90.00
#
_symmetry.space_group_name_H-M   'P 1'
#
loop_
_entity.id
_entity.type
_entity.pdbx_description
1 polymer ?
#
loop_
_entity_poly.entity_id
_entity_poly.type
_entity_poly.pdbx_seq_one_letter_code
_entity_poly.pdbx_strand_id
1 'polypeptide(L)'
;MLSGELDPATPIKYAKQELNAMVGAEKLLVSFPSAPHDVLAHSPIANTPSESCALDIILSYVAAGGNVKAVKKDCVAQVEKLNFETWDEELSKELFGSKSPYEKTTSQSLLNAAAGESKSNFLAATVLLYGVLAVSAVVIVIMAVYIRSMKQHNDPKAETKEDSGKPEGNDDANGDAAIDSVVIISEDGDSVMSNSGSTSSKSRVDSV
;
A
#
# COMPACT_ATOMS: atom_id res chain seq x y z
N MET A 1 26.85 10.18 -21.29
CA MET A 1 25.84 9.38 -20.57
C MET A 1 26.49 8.66 -19.41
N LEU A 2 25.80 8.57 -18.29
CA LEU A 2 26.24 7.86 -17.08
C LEU A 2 25.12 6.86 -16.74
N SER A 3 25.44 5.61 -16.43
CA SER A 3 24.43 4.59 -16.15
C SER A 3 24.94 3.57 -15.14
N GLY A 4 24.12 3.26 -14.14
CA GLY A 4 24.33 2.17 -13.20
C GLY A 4 23.90 0.83 -13.80
N GLU A 5 24.69 -0.22 -13.61
CA GLU A 5 24.31 -1.56 -14.09
C GLU A 5 23.30 -2.25 -13.17
N LEU A 6 23.16 -1.77 -11.93
CA LEU A 6 22.15 -2.24 -10.97
C LEU A 6 20.89 -1.34 -10.96
N ASP A 7 20.65 -0.58 -12.02
CA ASP A 7 19.50 0.31 -12.13
C ASP A 7 18.26 -0.44 -12.68
N PRO A 8 17.24 -0.72 -11.84
CA PRO A 8 16.01 -1.36 -12.30
C PRO A 8 15.05 -0.39 -13.01
N ALA A 9 15.14 0.92 -12.73
CA ALA A 9 14.22 1.92 -13.26
C ALA A 9 14.63 2.34 -14.69
N THR A 10 15.93 2.51 -14.92
CA THR A 10 16.51 2.76 -16.25
C THR A 10 17.64 1.76 -16.57
N PRO A 11 17.28 0.49 -16.90
CA PRO A 11 18.27 -0.54 -17.22
C PRO A 11 19.27 -0.12 -18.31
N ILE A 12 20.55 -0.47 -18.13
CA ILE A 12 21.65 -0.05 -19.01
C ILE A 12 21.47 -0.37 -20.51
N LYS A 13 20.61 -1.34 -20.85
CA LYS A 13 20.26 -1.61 -22.25
C LYS A 13 19.72 -0.36 -22.97
N TYR A 14 18.97 0.49 -22.28
CA TYR A 14 18.42 1.73 -22.84
C TYR A 14 19.52 2.77 -23.05
N ALA A 15 20.47 2.90 -22.12
CA ALA A 15 21.62 3.78 -22.29
C ALA A 15 22.52 3.37 -23.48
N LYS A 16 22.69 2.06 -23.70
CA LYS A 16 23.40 1.52 -24.88
C LYS A 16 22.64 1.81 -26.17
N GLN A 17 21.31 1.65 -26.18
CA GLN A 17 20.47 1.96 -27.34
C GLN A 17 20.53 3.45 -27.68
N GLU A 18 20.43 4.32 -26.68
CA GLU A 18 20.54 5.78 -26.84
C GLU A 18 21.92 6.18 -27.37
N LEU A 19 23.01 5.62 -26.81
CA LEU A 19 24.36 5.83 -27.33
C LEU A 19 24.49 5.46 -28.81
N ASN A 20 23.89 4.34 -29.22
CA ASN A 20 23.91 3.90 -30.61
C ASN A 20 23.08 4.81 -31.52
N ALA A 21 21.96 5.32 -31.04
CA ALA A 21 21.07 6.21 -31.79
C ALA A 21 21.63 7.65 -31.92
N MET A 22 22.46 8.11 -30.98
CA MET A 22 23.07 9.45 -31.04
C MET A 22 23.99 9.61 -32.26
N VAL A 23 23.82 10.73 -32.97
CA VAL A 23 24.67 11.14 -34.11
C VAL A 23 25.97 11.77 -33.59
N GLY A 24 27.08 11.46 -34.25
CA GLY A 24 28.40 12.02 -33.95
C GLY A 24 29.33 11.05 -33.22
N ALA A 25 30.62 11.38 -33.22
CA ALA A 25 31.68 10.58 -32.60
C ALA A 25 32.02 11.01 -31.18
N GLU A 26 31.65 12.24 -30.79
CA GLU A 26 31.93 12.80 -29.46
C GLU A 26 30.86 12.36 -28.44
N LYS A 27 30.73 11.05 -28.28
CA LYS A 27 29.79 10.42 -27.35
C LYS A 27 30.49 9.42 -26.46
N LEU A 28 30.11 9.40 -25.19
CA LEU A 28 30.68 8.52 -24.17
C LEU A 28 29.57 8.01 -23.26
N LEU A 29 29.57 6.69 -23.05
CA LEU A 29 28.82 6.03 -21.98
C LEU A 29 29.81 5.56 -20.93
N VAL A 30 29.68 6.07 -19.71
CA VAL A 30 30.37 5.52 -18.54
C VAL A 30 29.41 4.63 -17.79
N SER A 31 29.81 3.38 -17.60
CA SER A 31 29.04 2.38 -16.87
C SER A 31 29.57 2.23 -15.45
N PHE A 32 28.67 2.09 -14.49
CA PHE A 32 28.96 1.90 -13.07
C PHE A 32 28.43 0.53 -12.64
N PRO A 33 29.28 -0.52 -12.60
CA PRO A 33 28.83 -1.90 -12.40
C PRO A 33 28.05 -2.15 -11.10
N SER A 34 28.32 -1.37 -10.06
CA SER A 34 27.71 -1.55 -8.73
C SER A 34 26.78 -0.41 -8.32
N ALA A 35 26.57 0.58 -9.18
CA ALA A 35 25.70 1.72 -8.85
C ALA A 35 24.23 1.43 -9.25
N PRO A 36 23.26 1.89 -8.43
CA PRO A 36 21.84 1.76 -8.71
C PRO A 36 21.34 2.90 -9.62
N HIS A 37 20.03 3.15 -9.61
CA HIS A 37 19.43 4.32 -10.24
C HIS A 37 20.01 5.63 -9.71
N ASP A 38 20.06 6.65 -10.56
CA ASP A 38 20.60 7.97 -10.26
C ASP A 38 22.04 7.95 -9.74
N VAL A 39 22.98 7.61 -10.64
CA VAL A 39 24.40 7.48 -10.30
C VAL A 39 25.04 8.79 -9.83
N LEU A 40 24.42 9.95 -10.07
CA LEU A 40 24.95 11.23 -9.57
C LEU A 40 24.92 11.28 -8.05
N ALA A 41 23.85 10.78 -7.44
CA ALA A 41 23.74 10.66 -6.00
C ALA A 41 24.30 9.32 -5.47
N HIS A 42 24.24 8.25 -6.26
CA HIS A 42 24.49 6.88 -5.79
C HIS A 42 25.72 6.22 -6.41
N SER A 43 26.81 6.96 -6.59
CA SER A 43 28.12 6.39 -6.93
C SER A 43 29.21 6.76 -5.91
N PRO A 44 28.99 6.45 -4.61
CA PRO A 44 29.94 6.81 -3.56
C PRO A 44 31.28 6.13 -3.76
N ILE A 45 32.37 6.84 -3.48
CA ILE A 45 33.72 6.26 -3.48
C ILE A 45 33.95 5.57 -2.13
N ALA A 46 34.44 4.32 -2.15
CA ALA A 46 34.52 3.45 -0.97
C ALA A 46 35.23 4.09 0.25
N ASN A 47 36.36 4.76 0.01
CA ASN A 47 37.16 5.38 1.07
C ASN A 47 36.71 6.81 1.41
N THR A 48 35.82 7.40 0.61
CA THR A 48 35.29 8.75 0.75
C THR A 48 33.79 8.78 0.39
N PRO A 49 32.90 8.15 1.19
CA PRO A 49 31.50 7.92 0.77
C PRO A 49 30.67 9.18 0.52
N SER A 50 31.14 10.35 0.98
CA SER A 50 30.54 11.65 0.67
C SER A 50 30.84 12.15 -0.74
N GLU A 51 31.79 11.54 -1.44
CA GLU A 51 32.19 11.89 -2.81
C GLU A 51 31.49 10.97 -3.81
N SER A 52 30.99 11.56 -4.90
CA SER A 52 30.33 10.83 -6.00
C SER A 52 31.24 10.79 -7.21
N CYS A 53 31.63 9.59 -7.64
CA CYS A 53 32.46 9.41 -8.82
C CYS A 53 31.78 9.94 -10.09
N ALA A 54 30.45 9.81 -10.20
CA ALA A 54 29.71 10.36 -11.32
C ALA A 54 29.77 11.89 -11.38
N LEU A 55 29.77 12.58 -10.23
CA LEU A 55 29.97 14.02 -10.16
C LEU A 55 31.40 14.40 -10.58
N ASP A 56 32.42 13.68 -10.12
CA ASP A 56 33.81 13.91 -10.52
C ASP A 56 34.02 13.76 -12.03
N ILE A 57 33.36 12.78 -12.64
CA ILE A 57 33.36 12.59 -14.09
C ILE A 57 32.77 13.81 -14.80
N ILE A 58 31.62 14.33 -14.35
CA ILE A 58 31.01 15.54 -14.93
C ILE A 58 31.91 16.75 -14.76
N LEU A 59 32.48 16.95 -13.56
CA LEU A 59 33.42 18.03 -13.29
C LEU A 59 34.64 17.95 -14.22
N SER A 60 35.17 16.75 -14.45
CA SER A 60 36.30 16.55 -15.38
C SER A 60 35.92 16.87 -16.83
N TYR A 61 34.71 16.53 -17.25
CA TYR A 61 34.18 16.85 -18.57
C TYR A 61 34.06 18.37 -18.78
N VAL A 62 33.51 19.07 -17.79
CA VAL A 62 33.37 20.54 -17.81
C VAL A 62 34.74 21.22 -17.80
N ALA A 63 35.66 20.77 -16.94
CA ALA A 63 37.02 21.29 -16.88
C ALA A 63 37.80 21.08 -18.18
N ALA A 64 37.49 20.01 -18.92
CA ALA A 64 38.05 19.73 -20.25
C ALA A 64 37.34 20.45 -21.41
N GLY A 65 36.44 21.41 -21.11
CA GLY A 65 35.71 22.16 -22.14
C GLY A 65 34.74 21.31 -22.96
N GLY A 66 34.22 20.23 -22.37
CA GLY A 66 33.31 19.32 -23.06
C GLY A 66 34.02 18.28 -23.95
N ASN A 67 35.32 18.08 -23.81
CA ASN A 67 36.04 17.04 -24.54
C ASN A 67 35.81 15.66 -23.89
N VAL A 68 34.95 14.82 -24.48
CA VAL A 68 34.63 13.47 -23.96
C VAL A 68 35.85 12.54 -23.89
N LYS A 69 36.90 12.78 -24.69
CA LYS A 69 38.12 11.96 -24.70
C LYS A 69 39.06 12.29 -23.54
N ALA A 70 38.88 13.46 -22.92
CA ALA A 70 39.67 13.93 -21.79
C ALA A 70 39.01 13.68 -20.42
N VAL A 71 37.81 13.07 -20.41
CA VAL A 71 37.08 12.74 -19.19
C VAL A 71 37.88 11.75 -18.35
N LYS A 72 38.05 12.07 -17.06
CA LYS A 72 38.69 11.19 -16.09
C LYS A 72 37.65 10.24 -15.52
N LYS A 73 37.93 8.93 -15.58
CA LYS A 73 36.99 7.87 -15.17
C LYS A 73 37.61 6.86 -14.19
N ASP A 74 38.77 7.17 -13.64
CA ASP A 74 39.54 6.25 -12.78
C ASP A 74 38.83 5.99 -11.44
N CYS A 75 37.92 6.89 -11.02
CA CYS A 75 37.10 6.70 -9.83
C CYS A 75 36.10 5.54 -9.97
N VAL A 76 35.74 5.10 -11.19
CA VAL A 76 34.70 4.07 -11.39
C VAL A 76 35.09 2.75 -10.71
N ALA A 77 36.38 2.40 -10.70
CA ALA A 77 36.87 1.19 -10.05
C ALA A 77 36.83 1.27 -8.51
N GLN A 78 36.67 2.48 -7.96
CA GLN A 78 36.66 2.79 -6.53
C GLN A 78 35.26 3.01 -5.98
N VAL A 79 34.23 2.98 -6.85
CA VAL A 79 32.84 3.05 -6.41
C VAL A 79 32.55 1.89 -5.49
N GLU A 80 31.89 2.19 -4.37
CA GLU A 80 31.50 1.23 -3.35
C GLU A 80 30.74 0.07 -3.99
N LYS A 81 31.17 -1.15 -3.67
CA LYS A 81 30.55 -2.36 -4.20
C LYS A 81 29.48 -2.83 -3.24
N LEU A 82 28.41 -3.36 -3.79
CA LEU A 82 27.39 -4.03 -3.00
C LEU A 82 28.00 -5.26 -2.32
N ASN A 83 28.22 -5.15 -1.01
CA ASN A 83 28.78 -6.21 -0.19
C ASN A 83 27.87 -6.49 1.02
N PHE A 84 27.14 -7.59 0.96
CA PHE A 84 26.24 -8.04 2.01
C PHE A 84 26.93 -8.85 3.13
N GLU A 85 28.20 -9.22 2.96
CA GLU A 85 28.92 -10.05 3.94
C GLU A 85 29.19 -9.31 5.26
N THR A 86 29.16 -7.99 5.23
CA THR A 86 29.44 -7.13 6.39
C THR A 86 28.18 -6.71 7.15
N TRP A 87 26.99 -7.10 6.69
CA TRP A 87 25.73 -6.65 7.25
C TRP A 87 25.38 -7.53 8.45
N ASP A 88 25.05 -6.90 9.58
CA ASP A 88 24.60 -7.63 10.77
C ASP A 88 23.14 -8.10 10.64
N GLU A 89 22.70 -8.90 11.61
CA GLU A 89 21.35 -9.44 11.66
C GLU A 89 20.29 -8.34 11.81
N GLU A 90 20.62 -7.23 12.46
CA GLU A 90 19.68 -6.13 12.71
C GLU A 90 19.41 -5.37 11.41
N LEU A 91 20.46 -4.92 10.72
CA LEU A 91 20.38 -4.25 9.42
C LEU A 91 19.72 -5.16 8.37
N SER A 92 20.06 -6.45 8.37
CA SER A 92 19.45 -7.43 7.48
C SER A 92 17.94 -7.56 7.71
N LYS A 93 17.50 -7.58 8.98
CA LYS A 93 16.07 -7.64 9.32
C LYS A 93 15.35 -6.36 8.96
N GLU A 94 15.97 -5.22 9.21
CA GLU A 94 15.39 -3.91 8.89
C GLU A 94 15.14 -3.77 7.38
N LEU A 95 16.13 -4.14 6.55
CA LEU A 95 16.05 -3.95 5.10
C LEU A 95 15.32 -5.07 4.37
N PHE A 96 15.43 -6.32 4.84
CA PHE A 96 14.91 -7.49 4.12
C PHE A 96 13.90 -8.34 4.91
N GLY A 97 13.68 -8.06 6.20
CA GLY A 97 12.80 -8.85 7.06
C GLY A 97 13.36 -10.22 7.46
N SER A 98 14.64 -10.48 7.22
CA SER A 98 15.31 -11.76 7.45
C SER A 98 16.62 -11.58 8.21
N LYS A 99 17.16 -12.63 8.84
CA LYS A 99 18.43 -12.53 9.58
C LYS A 99 19.64 -12.37 8.67
N SER A 100 19.46 -12.66 7.39
CA SER A 100 20.47 -12.52 6.35
C SER A 100 19.79 -12.21 5.01
N PRO A 101 20.38 -11.36 4.15
CA PRO A 101 19.89 -11.12 2.79
C PRO A 101 19.83 -12.38 1.91
N TYR A 102 20.53 -13.46 2.31
CA TYR A 102 20.54 -14.74 1.61
C TYR A 102 19.55 -15.76 2.20
N GLU A 103 18.94 -15.44 3.35
CA GLU A 103 17.96 -16.31 3.97
C GLU A 103 16.67 -16.33 3.15
N LYS A 104 16.22 -17.53 2.77
CA LYS A 104 14.95 -17.72 2.09
C LYS A 104 13.82 -17.58 3.11
N THR A 105 13.41 -16.37 3.43
CA THR A 105 12.15 -16.17 4.12
C THR A 105 11.02 -16.37 3.13
N THR A 106 10.20 -17.40 3.33
CA THR A 106 8.91 -17.50 2.65
C THR A 106 8.13 -16.26 3.08
N SER A 107 7.91 -15.29 2.17
CA SER A 107 7.21 -14.03 2.47
C SER A 107 5.88 -14.26 3.21
N GLN A 108 5.25 -15.42 2.98
CA GLN A 108 4.08 -15.90 3.71
C GLN A 108 4.27 -15.97 5.24
N SER A 109 5.43 -16.42 5.73
CA SER A 109 5.68 -16.57 7.17
C SER A 109 5.81 -15.23 7.90
N LEU A 110 6.47 -14.24 7.28
CA LEU A 110 6.58 -12.88 7.78
C LEU A 110 5.22 -12.16 7.77
N LEU A 111 4.46 -12.28 6.67
CA LEU A 111 3.10 -11.77 6.58
C LEU A 111 2.18 -12.39 7.64
N ASN A 112 2.30 -13.70 7.86
CA ASN A 112 1.48 -14.41 8.85
C ASN A 112 1.86 -14.03 10.30
N ALA A 113 3.14 -13.78 10.58
CA ALA A 113 3.59 -13.31 11.89
C ALA A 113 3.09 -11.89 12.19
N ALA A 114 3.24 -10.96 11.25
CA ALA A 114 2.73 -9.59 11.38
C ALA A 114 1.19 -9.54 11.47
N ALA A 115 0.49 -10.42 10.73
CA ALA A 115 -0.96 -10.56 10.82
C ALA A 115 -1.41 -11.19 12.15
N GLY A 116 -0.57 -12.03 12.79
CA GLY A 116 -0.86 -12.69 14.06
C GLY A 116 -0.95 -11.71 15.22
N GLU A 117 -0.01 -10.77 15.32
CA GLU A 117 -0.03 -9.74 16.38
C GLU A 117 -1.25 -8.83 16.28
N SER A 118 -1.65 -8.45 15.06
CA SER A 118 -2.83 -7.61 14.82
C SER A 118 -4.16 -8.29 15.21
N LYS A 119 -4.26 -9.61 15.05
CA LYS A 119 -5.51 -10.37 15.35
C LYS A 119 -5.82 -10.46 16.84
N SER A 120 -4.79 -10.57 17.70
CA SER A 120 -5.00 -10.74 19.14
C SER A 120 -5.63 -9.51 19.80
N ASN A 121 -5.13 -8.33 19.46
CA ASN A 121 -5.63 -7.06 19.99
C ASN A 121 -7.01 -6.70 19.43
N PHE A 122 -7.26 -7.01 18.15
CA PHE A 122 -8.58 -6.82 17.55
C PHE A 122 -9.64 -7.71 18.20
N LEU A 123 -9.37 -9.01 18.36
CA LEU A 123 -10.32 -9.93 18.99
C LEU A 123 -10.60 -9.56 20.45
N ALA A 124 -9.58 -9.16 21.21
CA ALA A 124 -9.76 -8.70 22.59
C ALA A 124 -10.65 -7.44 22.67
N ALA A 125 -10.41 -6.45 21.81
CA ALA A 125 -11.20 -5.23 21.76
C ALA A 125 -12.66 -5.51 21.33
N THR A 126 -12.86 -6.36 20.34
CA THR A 126 -14.19 -6.74 19.83
C THR A 126 -15.01 -7.49 20.89
N VAL A 127 -14.41 -8.47 21.57
CA VAL A 127 -15.10 -9.22 22.64
C VAL A 127 -15.49 -8.30 23.81
N LEU A 128 -14.62 -7.37 24.21
CA LEU A 128 -14.96 -6.38 25.24
C LEU A 128 -16.13 -5.49 24.82
N LEU A 129 -16.13 -5.00 23.59
CA LEU A 129 -17.17 -4.10 23.09
C LEU A 129 -18.54 -4.78 23.05
N TYR A 130 -18.61 -6.02 22.52
CA TYR A 130 -19.85 -6.80 22.53
C TYR A 130 -20.31 -7.18 23.94
N GLY A 131 -19.36 -7.48 24.86
CA GLY A 131 -19.68 -7.75 26.26
C GLY A 131 -20.36 -6.56 26.94
N VAL A 132 -19.85 -5.34 26.75
CA VAL A 132 -20.44 -4.11 27.30
C VAL A 132 -21.83 -3.84 26.70
N LEU A 133 -21.98 -4.00 25.39
CA LEU A 133 -23.27 -3.81 24.72
C LEU A 133 -24.33 -4.79 25.23
N ALA A 134 -23.99 -6.07 25.36
CA ALA A 134 -24.92 -7.08 25.86
C ALA A 134 -25.40 -6.77 27.30
N VAL A 135 -24.50 -6.35 28.18
CA VAL A 135 -24.86 -5.95 29.56
C VAL A 135 -25.76 -4.72 29.55
N SER A 136 -25.44 -3.71 28.72
CA SER A 136 -26.25 -2.50 28.62
C SER A 136 -27.69 -2.77 28.15
N ALA A 137 -27.86 -3.66 27.16
CA ALA A 137 -29.17 -4.07 26.67
C ALA A 137 -30.01 -4.77 27.75
N VAL A 138 -29.39 -5.66 28.54
CA VAL A 138 -30.07 -6.35 29.66
C VAL A 138 -30.53 -5.35 30.71
N VAL A 139 -29.70 -4.38 31.07
CA VAL A 139 -30.05 -3.33 32.05
C VAL A 139 -31.23 -2.49 31.56
N ILE A 140 -31.25 -2.11 30.27
CA ILE A 140 -32.34 -1.34 29.67
C ILE A 140 -33.65 -2.14 29.70
N VAL A 141 -33.62 -3.44 29.39
CA VAL A 141 -34.80 -4.31 29.43
C VAL A 141 -35.33 -4.46 30.86
N ILE A 142 -34.46 -4.68 31.85
CA ILE A 142 -34.86 -4.79 33.27
C ILE A 142 -35.51 -3.48 33.74
N MET A 143 -34.91 -2.33 33.42
CA MET A 143 -35.49 -1.02 33.75
C MET A 143 -36.84 -0.79 33.08
N ALA A 144 -37.00 -1.17 31.81
CA ALA A 144 -38.28 -1.04 31.10
C ALA A 144 -39.38 -1.91 31.73
N VAL A 145 -39.06 -3.13 32.15
CA VAL A 145 -39.99 -4.03 32.86
C VAL A 145 -40.37 -3.46 34.22
N TYR A 146 -39.38 -2.93 34.96
CA TYR A 146 -39.61 -2.31 36.27
C TYR A 146 -40.55 -1.10 36.19
N ILE A 147 -40.33 -0.20 35.22
CA ILE A 147 -41.20 0.97 35.00
C ILE A 147 -42.63 0.55 34.61
N ARG A 148 -42.79 -0.49 33.77
CA ARG A 148 -44.11 -1.02 33.41
C ARG A 148 -44.85 -1.62 34.61
N SER A 149 -44.15 -2.37 35.46
CA SER A 149 -44.73 -2.95 36.68
C SER A 149 -45.22 -1.87 37.65
N MET A 150 -44.46 -0.78 37.81
CA MET A 150 -44.85 0.34 38.66
C MET A 150 -46.06 1.12 38.12
N LYS A 151 -46.22 1.26 36.80
CA LYS A 151 -47.44 1.85 36.21
C LYS A 151 -48.68 0.99 36.47
N GLN A 152 -48.56 -0.33 36.33
CA GLN A 152 -49.67 -1.26 36.59
C GLN A 152 -50.12 -1.29 38.06
N HIS A 153 -49.22 -1.00 39.00
CA HIS A 153 -49.56 -0.92 40.43
C HIS A 153 -50.14 0.44 40.86
N ASN A 154 -50.01 1.48 40.04
CA ASN A 154 -50.46 2.84 40.36
C ASN A 154 -51.73 3.29 39.61
N ASP A 155 -52.36 2.41 38.83
CA ASP A 155 -53.67 2.71 38.24
C ASP A 155 -54.81 2.40 39.24
N PRO A 156 -55.57 3.41 39.72
CA PRO A 156 -56.78 3.15 40.48
C PRO A 156 -57.83 2.50 39.57
N LYS A 157 -58.39 1.36 40.03
CA LYS A 157 -59.55 0.72 39.40
C LYS A 157 -60.72 1.71 39.31
N ALA A 158 -61.23 1.93 38.10
CA ALA A 158 -62.60 2.38 37.89
C ALA A 158 -63.22 1.58 36.74
N GLU A 159 -64.33 0.92 37.06
CA GLU A 159 -65.15 0.09 36.17
C GLU A 159 -66.00 0.97 35.21
N THR A 160 -66.02 0.52 33.96
CA THR A 160 -67.08 0.44 32.93
C THR A 160 -68.35 1.31 33.03
N LYS A 161 -68.67 2.05 31.95
CA LYS A 161 -69.84 1.89 31.03
C LYS A 161 -69.88 3.10 30.07
N GLU A 162 -69.72 2.90 28.75
CA GLU A 162 -70.70 2.47 27.72
C GLU A 162 -71.45 3.65 27.07
N ASP A 163 -71.31 3.70 25.75
CA ASP A 163 -72.24 4.16 24.72
C ASP A 163 -72.12 5.55 24.06
N SER A 164 -72.12 5.43 22.72
CA SER A 164 -72.63 6.28 21.63
C SER A 164 -72.16 7.72 21.42
N GLY A 165 -71.66 7.97 20.20
CA GLY A 165 -71.72 9.29 19.54
C GLY A 165 -70.52 9.69 18.67
N LYS A 166 -70.60 9.41 17.36
CA LYS A 166 -69.89 10.11 16.25
C LYS A 166 -70.86 11.21 15.70
N PRO A 167 -70.51 12.26 14.91
CA PRO A 167 -69.25 12.76 14.29
C PRO A 167 -68.99 14.29 14.51
N GLU A 168 -68.11 14.86 13.67
CA GLU A 168 -67.88 16.28 13.29
C GLU A 168 -66.67 16.91 14.00
N GLY A 169 -65.66 17.49 13.33
CA GLY A 169 -65.36 17.78 11.93
C GLY A 169 -64.16 18.75 11.92
N ASN A 170 -63.29 18.67 10.91
CA ASN A 170 -62.65 19.80 10.19
C ASN A 170 -61.86 20.88 11.01
N ASP A 171 -60.65 21.33 10.70
CA ASP A 171 -59.92 21.47 9.43
C ASP A 171 -58.43 21.82 9.69
N ASP A 172 -57.62 21.66 8.64
CA ASP A 172 -56.39 22.38 8.27
C ASP A 172 -55.06 22.12 9.01
N ALA A 173 -54.12 21.42 8.34
CA ALA A 173 -53.18 22.08 7.41
C ALA A 173 -51.94 21.20 7.09
N ASN A 174 -51.91 20.73 5.84
CA ASN A 174 -50.78 20.82 4.90
C ASN A 174 -49.46 20.03 5.14
N GLY A 175 -49.26 18.99 4.31
CA GLY A 175 -48.14 18.95 3.35
C GLY A 175 -46.89 18.12 3.68
N ASP A 176 -46.85 16.88 3.14
CA ASP A 176 -45.81 16.26 2.28
C ASP A 176 -44.31 16.60 2.52
N ALA A 177 -43.34 15.68 2.42
CA ALA A 177 -43.24 14.36 1.80
C ALA A 177 -41.90 13.71 2.25
N ALA A 178 -41.90 12.40 2.57
CA ALA A 178 -41.27 11.29 1.81
C ALA A 178 -39.82 10.94 2.28
N ILE A 179 -39.59 9.79 2.92
CA ILE A 179 -39.13 8.46 2.40
C ILE A 179 -37.68 8.54 1.84
N ASP A 180 -36.75 7.60 1.93
CA ASP A 180 -36.72 6.16 2.20
C ASP A 180 -35.23 5.77 2.43
N SER A 181 -35.02 4.50 2.81
CA SER A 181 -33.98 3.59 2.30
C SER A 181 -33.07 2.99 3.37
N VAL A 182 -33.58 1.86 3.87
CA VAL A 182 -32.83 0.72 4.41
C VAL A 182 -31.93 0.13 3.31
N VAL A 183 -30.66 -0.14 3.65
CA VAL A 183 -29.84 -1.11 2.90
C VAL A 183 -29.22 -2.08 3.91
N ILE A 184 -29.60 -3.34 3.76
CA ILE A 184 -29.00 -4.52 4.39
C ILE A 184 -27.80 -4.94 3.53
N ILE A 185 -26.67 -5.31 4.14
CA ILE A 185 -25.61 -6.06 3.46
C ILE A 185 -25.29 -7.31 4.29
N SER A 186 -25.59 -8.47 3.70
CA SER A 186 -25.20 -9.80 4.15
C SER A 186 -23.72 -10.07 3.86
N GLU A 187 -23.06 -10.73 4.80
CA GLU A 187 -21.89 -11.57 4.57
C GLU A 187 -22.33 -12.90 3.95
N ASP A 188 -21.61 -13.39 2.94
CA ASP A 188 -21.21 -14.78 2.79
C ASP A 188 -20.25 -14.93 1.60
N GLY A 189 -19.26 -15.81 1.78
CA GLY A 189 -18.13 -16.00 0.87
C GLY A 189 -18.26 -17.15 -0.13
N ASP A 190 -17.08 -17.43 -0.70
CA ASP A 190 -16.62 -18.55 -1.50
C ASP A 190 -16.72 -18.55 -3.05
N SER A 191 -15.50 -18.62 -3.59
CA SER A 191 -14.94 -19.02 -4.90
C SER A 191 -15.83 -19.72 -5.93
N VAL A 192 -15.60 -19.44 -7.22
CA VAL A 192 -15.22 -20.41 -8.27
C VAL A 192 -14.64 -19.68 -9.50
N MET A 193 -13.58 -20.27 -10.09
CA MET A 193 -12.91 -19.94 -11.36
C MET A 193 -13.85 -19.64 -12.54
N SER A 194 -13.44 -18.72 -13.44
CA SER A 194 -13.54 -18.96 -14.88
C SER A 194 -12.61 -18.06 -15.70
N ASN A 195 -11.82 -18.78 -16.49
CA ASN A 195 -10.97 -18.37 -17.60
C ASN A 195 -11.80 -17.67 -18.70
N SER A 196 -11.26 -16.63 -19.33
CA SER A 196 -11.75 -16.14 -20.63
C SER A 196 -10.58 -15.58 -21.42
N GLY A 197 -10.25 -16.30 -22.49
CA GLY A 197 -9.17 -16.00 -23.40
C GLY A 197 -9.44 -14.76 -24.25
N SER A 198 -8.36 -14.07 -24.60
CA SER A 198 -8.35 -13.11 -25.70
C SER A 198 -7.63 -13.73 -26.88
N THR A 199 -8.35 -13.81 -28.00
CA THR A 199 -7.96 -14.43 -29.26
C THR A 199 -6.96 -13.58 -30.05
N SER A 200 -5.95 -14.27 -30.55
CA SER A 200 -4.97 -13.86 -31.55
C SER A 200 -5.60 -13.45 -32.88
N SER A 201 -5.23 -12.28 -33.41
CA SER A 201 -5.35 -11.93 -34.83
C SER A 201 -3.96 -11.78 -35.45
N LYS A 202 -3.61 -12.75 -36.29
CA LYS A 202 -2.34 -12.88 -37.02
C LYS A 202 -2.44 -12.13 -38.34
N SER A 203 -1.68 -11.05 -38.50
CA SER A 203 -1.43 -10.41 -39.79
C SER A 203 -0.13 -10.95 -40.37
N ARG A 204 -0.24 -11.49 -41.58
CA ARG A 204 0.80 -12.08 -42.42
C ARG A 204 1.40 -10.98 -43.29
N VAL A 205 2.71 -10.79 -43.25
CA VAL A 205 3.45 -9.95 -44.21
C VAL A 205 4.59 -10.80 -44.78
N ASP A 206 4.64 -10.79 -46.09
CA ASP A 206 5.39 -11.68 -46.96
C ASP A 206 6.91 -11.42 -46.97
N SER A 207 7.67 -12.49 -47.18
CA SER A 207 9.11 -12.46 -47.44
C SER A 207 9.40 -12.11 -48.90
N VAL A 208 10.25 -11.09 -49.11
CA VAL A 208 11.25 -10.98 -50.20
C VAL A 208 12.53 -10.44 -49.59
#